data_AF-A0A015KIM7-F1
#
_entry.id   AF-A0A015KIM7-F1
#
_cell.length_a   1.000
_cell.length_b   1.000
_cell.length_c   1.000
_cell.angle_alpha   90.00
_cell.angle_beta   90.00
_cell.angle_gamma   90.00
#
_symmetry.space_group_name_H-M   'P 1'
#
loop_
_entity.id
_entity.type
_entity.pdbx_description
1 polymer ?
#
loop_
_entity_poly.entity_id
_entity_poly.type
_entity_poly.pdbx_seq_one_letter_code
_entity_poly.pdbx_strand_id
1 'polypeptide(L)'
;MEDYRVVKEFHFPTDALIQEWAIYCGFNESIEEFNDLDVYWRSKIHILPELSLLALIYIWLPVSGVDVERSFSSYKGILSDRRVALKEESIQMLNFLYFNLGSNIDNYDLIE
;
A
#
# COMPACT_ATOMS: atom_id res chain seq x y z
N MET A 1 20.15 1.07 -6.46
CA MET A 1 19.00 0.81 -5.57
C MET A 1 18.02 1.93 -5.83
N GLU A 2 16.80 1.62 -6.29
CA GLU A 2 15.77 2.63 -6.52
C GLU A 2 15.47 3.34 -5.19
N ASP A 3 15.43 4.68 -5.18
CA ASP A 3 14.98 5.42 -4.01
C ASP A 3 13.45 5.47 -4.00
N TYR A 4 12.82 4.54 -3.28
CA TYR A 4 11.37 4.47 -3.13
C TYR A 4 10.76 5.65 -2.38
N ARG A 5 11.58 6.57 -1.85
CA ARG A 5 11.11 7.84 -1.25
C ARG A 5 10.78 8.88 -2.31
N VAL A 6 11.19 8.65 -3.56
CA VAL A 6 11.02 9.60 -4.66
C VAL A 6 9.86 9.15 -5.54
N VAL A 7 8.80 9.95 -5.57
CA VAL A 7 7.75 9.85 -6.58
C VAL A 7 8.31 10.40 -7.89
N LYS A 8 8.67 9.51 -8.82
CA LYS A 8 9.38 9.85 -10.06
C LYS A 8 8.61 10.85 -10.91
N GLU A 9 7.28 10.74 -10.90
CA GLU A 9 6.35 11.57 -11.65
C GLU A 9 6.38 13.04 -11.19
N PHE A 10 6.81 13.31 -9.94
CA PHE A 10 7.01 14.68 -9.45
C PHE A 10 8.40 15.25 -9.72
N HIS A 11 9.35 14.45 -10.23
CA HIS A 11 10.68 14.96 -10.61
C HIS A 11 10.65 15.71 -11.95
N PHE A 12 9.75 15.30 -12.86
CA PHE A 12 9.49 15.97 -14.14
C PHE A 12 7.97 15.98 -14.40
N PRO A 13 7.21 16.77 -13.64
CA PRO A 13 5.76 16.78 -13.74
C PRO A 13 5.32 17.36 -15.08
N THR A 14 4.21 16.84 -15.60
CA THR A 14 3.52 17.42 -16.74
C THR A 14 2.88 18.76 -16.34
N ASP A 15 2.65 19.64 -17.31
CA ASP A 15 1.92 20.90 -17.05
C ASP A 15 0.51 20.62 -16.51
N ALA A 16 -0.12 19.52 -16.96
CA ALA A 16 -1.42 19.06 -16.47
C ALA A 16 -1.37 18.70 -14.98
N LEU A 17 -0.39 17.90 -14.56
CA LEU A 17 -0.19 17.53 -13.16
C LEU A 17 0.08 18.74 -12.26
N ILE A 18 0.85 19.73 -12.76
CA ILE A 18 1.08 20.99 -12.03
C ILE A 18 -0.23 21.77 -11.83
N GLN A 19 -1.07 21.85 -12.86
CA GLN A 19 -2.36 22.54 -12.79
C GLN A 19 -3.33 21.81 -11.85
N GLU A 20 -3.42 20.49 -11.95
CA GLU A 20 -4.21 19.66 -11.04
C GLU A 20 -3.76 19.80 -9.59
N TRP A 21 -2.44 19.82 -9.35
CA TRP A 21 -1.89 20.07 -8.03
C TRP A 21 -2.32 21.42 -7.46
N ALA A 22 -2.28 22.48 -8.26
CA ALA A 22 -2.75 23.80 -7.85
C ALA A 22 -4.26 23.80 -7.51
N ILE A 23 -5.08 23.09 -8.28
CA ILE A 23 -6.52 22.92 -8.01
C ILE A 23 -6.72 22.18 -6.68
N TYR A 24 -6.01 21.07 -6.48
CA TYR A 24 -6.06 20.27 -5.26
C TYR A 24 -5.69 21.09 -4.02
N CYS A 25 -4.61 21.88 -4.07
CA CYS A 25 -4.23 22.79 -2.97
C CYS A 25 -5.29 23.87 -2.67
N GLY A 26 -6.17 24.17 -3.62
CA GLY A 26 -7.28 25.10 -3.45
C GLY A 26 -8.54 24.49 -2.85
N PHE A 27 -8.61 23.16 -2.67
CA PHE A 27 -9.73 22.51 -2.00
C PHE A 27 -9.75 22.89 -0.52
N ASN A 28 -10.93 23.29 -0.05
CA ASN A 28 -11.18 23.58 1.36
C ASN A 28 -12.02 22.46 1.97
N GLU A 29 -11.41 21.28 2.06
CA GLU A 29 -12.01 20.06 2.57
C GLU A 29 -11.63 19.84 4.03
N SER A 30 -12.55 19.30 4.83
CA SER A 30 -12.30 19.08 6.26
C SER A 30 -11.54 17.76 6.45
N ILE A 31 -10.60 17.73 7.40
CA ILE A 31 -9.79 16.53 7.70
C ILE A 31 -10.68 15.35 8.16
N GLU A 32 -11.88 15.64 8.66
CA GLU A 32 -12.85 14.65 9.16
C GLU A 32 -13.54 13.85 8.03
N GLU A 33 -13.40 14.27 6.76
CA GLU A 33 -13.99 13.58 5.60
C GLU A 33 -13.10 12.44 5.05
N PHE A 34 -11.86 12.28 5.52
CA PHE A 34 -10.91 11.29 5.00
C PHE A 34 -10.98 9.95 5.76
N ASN A 35 -12.15 9.33 5.81
CA ASN A 35 -12.27 7.96 6.38
C ASN A 35 -11.73 6.88 5.43
N ASP A 36 -11.72 7.14 4.12
CA ASP A 36 -11.24 6.21 3.10
C ASP A 36 -10.54 6.97 1.95
N LEU A 37 -9.22 6.78 1.83
CA LEU A 37 -8.41 7.42 0.80
C LEU A 37 -8.64 6.85 -0.60
N ASP A 38 -9.00 5.56 -0.75
CA ASP A 38 -9.29 4.98 -2.06
C ASP A 38 -10.59 5.58 -2.62
N VAL A 39 -11.64 5.64 -1.79
CA VAL A 39 -12.91 6.27 -2.16
C VAL A 39 -12.71 7.76 -2.47
N TYR A 40 -11.94 8.46 -1.63
CA TYR A 40 -11.63 9.87 -1.84
C TYR A 40 -10.98 10.11 -3.21
N TRP A 41 -9.85 9.46 -3.50
CA TRP A 41 -9.11 9.71 -4.74
C TRP A 41 -9.88 9.23 -5.98
N ARG A 42 -10.66 8.14 -5.88
CA ARG A 42 -11.57 7.73 -6.96
C ARG A 42 -12.62 8.78 -7.28
N SER A 43 -13.18 9.44 -6.26
CA SER A 43 -14.19 10.49 -6.47
C SER A 43 -13.64 11.71 -7.21
N LYS A 44 -12.32 11.92 -7.19
CA LYS A 44 -11.65 13.08 -7.80
C LYS A 44 -11.14 12.85 -9.21
N ILE A 45 -11.23 11.63 -9.76
CA ILE A 45 -10.73 11.28 -11.11
C ILE A 45 -11.25 12.23 -12.20
N HIS A 46 -12.49 12.70 -12.09
CA HIS A 46 -13.08 13.61 -13.08
C HIS A 46 -12.52 15.04 -13.03
N ILE A 47 -11.99 15.46 -11.89
CA ILE A 47 -11.48 16.83 -11.66
C ILE A 47 -9.94 16.85 -11.74
N LEU A 48 -9.31 15.78 -11.26
CA LEU A 48 -7.87 15.63 -11.09
C LEU A 48 -7.42 14.29 -11.70
N PRO A 49 -7.54 14.08 -13.01
CA PRO A 49 -7.32 12.76 -13.62
C PRO A 49 -5.89 12.23 -13.45
N GLU A 50 -4.85 13.04 -13.65
CA GLU A 50 -3.46 12.58 -13.50
C GLU A 50 -3.07 12.41 -12.02
N LEU A 51 -3.43 13.39 -11.19
CA LEU A 51 -3.09 13.41 -9.78
C LEU A 51 -3.83 12.33 -8.99
N SER A 52 -5.11 12.06 -9.28
CA SER A 52 -5.88 11.03 -8.59
C SER A 52 -5.36 9.63 -8.90
N LEU A 53 -4.98 9.37 -10.16
CA LEU A 53 -4.35 8.11 -10.54
C LEU A 53 -3.01 7.93 -9.85
N LEU A 54 -2.20 9.00 -9.79
CA LEU A 54 -0.93 8.98 -9.08
C LEU A 54 -1.14 8.69 -7.59
N ALA A 55 -2.08 9.38 -6.95
CA ALA A 55 -2.37 9.16 -5.54
C ALA A 55 -2.80 7.71 -5.26
N LEU A 56 -3.69 7.13 -6.08
CA LEU A 56 -4.12 5.73 -5.94
C LEU A 56 -2.97 4.71 -6.03
N ILE A 57 -1.90 5.03 -6.77
CA ILE A 57 -0.69 4.18 -6.83
C ILE A 57 0.09 4.28 -5.51
N TYR A 58 0.22 5.48 -4.95
CA TYR A 58 1.11 5.74 -3.82
C TYR A 58 0.46 5.63 -2.44
N ILE A 59 -0.88 5.67 -2.30
CA ILE A 59 -1.55 5.55 -0.99
C ILE A 59 -1.26 4.22 -0.28
N TRP A 60 -0.94 3.17 -1.05
CA TRP A 60 -0.62 1.84 -0.54
C TRP A 60 0.88 1.61 -0.34
N LEU A 61 1.72 2.62 -0.62
CA LEU A 61 3.16 2.50 -0.44
C LEU A 61 3.44 2.39 1.06
N PRO A 62 4.03 1.28 1.54
CA PRO A 62 4.33 1.12 2.95
C PRO A 62 5.35 2.18 3.37
N VAL A 63 5.00 2.96 4.39
CA VAL A 63 5.85 4.04 4.94
C VAL A 63 7.13 3.48 5.58
N SER A 64 7.11 2.21 6.00
CA SER A 64 8.26 1.54 6.61
C SER A 64 8.30 0.05 6.28
N GLY A 65 9.49 -0.55 6.41
CA GLY A 65 9.67 -2.00 6.34
C GLY A 65 9.23 -2.75 7.60
N VAL A 66 8.70 -2.07 8.63
CA VAL A 66 8.40 -2.67 9.94
C VAL A 66 7.41 -3.82 9.83
N ASP A 67 6.38 -3.71 8.99
CA ASP A 67 5.41 -4.80 8.78
C ASP A 67 6.05 -6.01 8.09
N VAL A 68 6.98 -5.76 7.18
CA VAL A 68 7.80 -6.80 6.55
C VAL A 68 8.74 -7.43 7.58
N GLU A 69 9.36 -6.66 8.47
CA GLU A 69 10.21 -7.18 9.55
C GLU A 69 9.40 -7.99 10.58
N ARG A 70 8.18 -7.55 10.88
CA ARG A 70 7.25 -8.28 11.74
C ARG A 70 6.83 -9.59 11.10
N SER A 71 6.63 -9.62 9.77
CA SER A 71 6.43 -10.86 9.02
C SER A 71 7.57 -11.83 9.25
N PHE A 72 8.83 -11.38 9.10
CA PHE A 72 10.02 -12.20 9.34
C PHE A 72 10.13 -12.72 10.78
N SER A 73 9.65 -11.95 11.76
CA SER A 73 9.64 -12.38 13.16
C SER A 73 8.74 -13.59 13.39
N SER A 74 7.59 -13.68 12.70
CA SER A 74 6.70 -14.86 12.75
C SER A 74 7.39 -16.15 12.26
N TYR A 75 8.43 -16.04 11.44
CA TYR A 75 9.21 -17.18 10.93
C TYR A 75 10.25 -17.72 11.92
N LYS A 76 10.49 -17.08 13.07
CA LYS A 76 11.43 -17.61 14.08
C LYS A 76 11.09 -19.04 14.51
N GLY A 77 9.82 -19.45 14.46
CA GLY A 77 9.40 -20.83 14.72
C GLY A 77 9.79 -21.81 13.62
N ILE A 78 9.70 -21.41 12.36
CA ILE A 78 10.04 -22.22 11.17
C ILE A 78 11.56 -22.31 10.99
N LEU A 79 12.28 -21.21 11.26
CA LEU A 79 13.73 -21.11 11.21
C LEU A 79 14.42 -21.57 12.50
N SER A 80 13.67 -22.09 13.47
CA SER A 80 14.21 -22.56 14.75
C SER A 80 15.08 -23.82 14.59
N ASP A 81 15.87 -24.13 15.63
CA ASP A 81 16.76 -25.29 15.68
C ASP A 81 16.05 -26.65 15.52
N ARG A 82 14.70 -26.68 15.57
CA ARG A 82 13.90 -27.87 15.24
C ARG A 82 13.93 -28.23 13.74
N ARG A 83 14.58 -27.40 12.90
CA ARG A 83 14.96 -27.62 11.48
C ARG A 83 14.17 -28.73 10.78
N VAL A 84 12.89 -28.48 10.51
CA VAL A 84 12.22 -29.19 9.43
C VAL A 84 12.83 -28.60 8.15
N ALA A 85 13.54 -29.42 7.37
CA ALA A 85 14.29 -28.97 6.20
C ALA A 85 13.36 -28.49 5.07
N LEU A 86 12.82 -27.28 5.21
CA LEU A 86 12.10 -26.60 4.16
C LEU A 86 13.11 -25.95 3.21
N LYS A 87 12.90 -26.16 1.92
CA LYS A 87 13.65 -25.44 0.89
C LYS A 87 13.22 -23.99 0.87
N GLU A 88 14.09 -23.12 0.37
CA GLU A 88 13.81 -21.70 0.20
C GLU A 88 12.51 -21.47 -0.61
N GLU A 89 12.32 -22.21 -1.69
CA GLU A 89 11.09 -22.19 -2.50
C GLU A 89 9.83 -22.48 -1.67
N SER A 90 9.91 -23.44 -0.74
CA SER A 90 8.79 -23.79 0.14
C SER A 90 8.50 -22.68 1.15
N ILE A 91 9.53 -21.99 1.64
CA ILE A 91 9.38 -20.83 2.53
C ILE A 91 8.74 -19.67 1.76
N GLN A 92 9.20 -19.36 0.56
CA GLN A 92 8.61 -18.32 -0.29
C GLN A 92 7.12 -18.58 -0.56
N MET A 93 6.77 -19.83 -0.89
CA MET A 93 5.38 -20.23 -1.11
C MET A 93 4.54 -20.12 0.16
N LEU A 94 5.06 -20.55 1.31
CA LEU A 94 4.38 -20.39 2.60
C LEU A 94 4.13 -18.92 2.94
N ASN A 95 5.10 -18.03 2.67
CA ASN A 95 4.93 -16.60 2.85
C ASN A 95 3.82 -16.06 1.95
N PHE A 96 3.85 -16.43 0.67
CA PHE A 96 2.82 -16.04 -0.29
C PHE A 96 1.43 -16.48 0.17
N LEU A 97 1.29 -17.74 0.60
CA LEU A 97 0.01 -18.29 1.08
C LEU A 97 -0.46 -17.55 2.34
N TYR A 98 0.41 -17.35 3.33
CA TYR A 98 0.04 -16.70 4.59
C TYR A 98 -0.50 -15.28 4.39
N PHE A 99 0.18 -14.45 3.59
CA PHE A 99 -0.21 -13.04 3.39
C PHE A 99 -1.36 -12.86 2.40
N ASN A 100 -1.53 -13.76 1.43
CA ASN A 100 -2.56 -13.61 0.39
C ASN A 100 -3.83 -14.44 0.63
N LEU A 101 -3.79 -15.48 1.48
CA LEU A 101 -4.99 -16.25 1.84
C LEU A 101 -5.62 -15.80 3.15
N GLY A 102 -4.83 -15.26 4.10
CA GLY A 102 -5.35 -14.79 5.41
C GLY A 102 -6.31 -13.61 5.31
N SER A 103 -6.18 -12.78 4.27
CA SER A 103 -7.04 -11.63 3.97
C SER A 103 -8.49 -11.97 3.61
N ASN A 104 -8.83 -13.27 3.46
CA ASN A 104 -10.22 -13.73 3.31
C ASN A 104 -10.90 -14.15 4.63
N ILE A 105 -10.17 -14.28 5.75
CA ILE A 105 -10.74 -14.78 7.01
C ILE A 105 -11.30 -13.63 7.85
N ASP A 106 -10.76 -12.41 7.72
CA ASP A 106 -11.25 -11.23 8.47
C ASP A 106 -12.63 -10.72 8.00
N ASN A 107 -13.20 -11.27 6.92
CA ASN A 107 -14.56 -10.95 6.44
C ASN A 107 -15.67 -11.80 7.07
N TYR A 108 -15.34 -12.74 7.98
CA TYR A 108 -16.34 -13.58 8.64
C TYR A 108 -16.72 -13.14 10.07
N ASP A 109 -16.16 -12.05 10.59
CA ASP A 109 -16.49 -11.51 11.92
C ASP A 109 -17.62 -10.46 11.92
N LEU A 110 -18.46 -10.39 10.87
CA LEU A 110 -19.61 -9.47 10.81
C LEU A 110 -20.96 -10.14 10.50
N ILE A 111 -21.18 -11.36 10.97
CA ILE A 111 -22.54 -11.92 11.03
C ILE A 111 -22.78 -12.44 12.46
N GLU A 112 -23.28 -11.56 13.32
CA GLU A 112 -24.19 -11.97 14.41
C GLU A 112 -25.58 -12.27 13.82
#